data_AF-A0A7Y2ZCK0-F1
#
_entry.id   AF-A0A7Y2ZCK0-F1
#
_cell.length_a   1.000
_cell.length_b   1.000
_cell.length_c   1.000
_cell.angle_alpha   90.00
_cell.angle_beta   90.00
_cell.angle_gamma   90.00
#
_symmetry.space_group_name_H-M   'P 1'
#
loop_
_entity.id
_entity.type
_entity.pdbx_description
1 polymer ?
#
loop_
_entity_poly.entity_id
_entity_poly.type
_entity_poly.pdbx_seq_one_letter_code
_entity_poly.pdbx_strand_id
1 'polypeptide(L)'
;MPTASATAVGIDYDERLKRLRSRLRRKKIDAILISRPENRRYLSGYRATDHGVNETSGLLFIPARGRARLLTDFRYQLQAEEETSLPVTLYQKGVLALLNDLLGENGIRRFAFESHYTLHSFGVKLATMAEKHKIELVPVTDFVEQQRLIKSEEEIELLRRSTAFNEAVFSHIYERLNGDMTEIEAAAAIESRMRKSGAEGPSFSTIVASGENGALPHAVPTDKVIGKDQGVTIDMGLVLDGYCSDMTRNFVLGTADQIYTRIHRIVREAQLAGIVAVKPGRQMREVDRAARKVIADSGYGKYFGHALGHGVGLAVHEAPSLSFRSRQKLKPGMIVTIEPGIYIPGWGGVRLENLAVVREDGCEVLNRNTTFLDI
;
A
#
# COMPACT_ATOMS: atom_id res chain seq x y z
N MET A 1 27.60 -10.27 2.45
CA MET A 1 26.14 -10.35 2.64
C MET A 1 25.88 -10.50 4.12
N PRO A 2 25.21 -9.55 4.79
CA PRO A 2 24.83 -9.78 6.17
C PRO A 2 23.64 -10.74 6.16
N THR A 3 23.88 -11.99 6.57
CA THR A 3 22.85 -12.90 7.05
C THR A 3 22.32 -12.32 8.35
N ALA A 4 21.35 -11.41 8.26
CA ALA A 4 20.58 -10.99 9.40
C ALA A 4 19.71 -12.19 9.81
N SER A 5 20.08 -12.84 10.91
CA SER A 5 19.14 -13.61 11.72
C SER A 5 18.00 -12.67 12.09
N ALA A 6 16.96 -12.65 11.26
CA ALA A 6 15.74 -11.92 11.53
C ALA A 6 15.02 -12.69 12.63
N THR A 7 15.01 -12.15 13.85
CA THR A 7 13.97 -12.51 14.81
C THR A 7 12.63 -12.29 14.11
N ALA A 8 11.90 -13.37 13.82
CA ALA A 8 10.62 -13.29 13.16
C ALA A 8 9.72 -12.33 13.97
N VAL A 9 9.30 -11.23 13.35
CA VAL A 9 8.37 -10.30 13.96
C VAL A 9 7.05 -11.07 14.17
N GLY A 10 6.73 -11.37 15.43
CA GLY A 10 5.59 -12.21 15.79
C GLY A 10 4.27 -11.46 15.66
N ILE A 11 3.58 -11.63 14.54
CA ILE A 11 2.23 -11.06 14.34
C ILE A 11 1.18 -11.91 15.07
N ASP A 12 0.44 -11.29 15.99
CA ASP A 12 -0.67 -11.93 16.69
C ASP A 12 -1.97 -11.88 15.85
N TYR A 13 -2.19 -12.93 15.06
CA TYR A 13 -3.40 -13.08 14.25
C TYR A 13 -4.65 -13.33 15.12
N ASP A 14 -4.52 -13.93 16.30
CA ASP A 14 -5.65 -14.24 17.18
C ASP A 14 -6.26 -12.97 17.77
N GLU A 15 -5.43 -12.01 18.18
CA GLU A 15 -5.91 -10.71 18.65
C GLU A 15 -6.58 -9.91 17.53
N ARG A 16 -6.06 -9.97 16.29
CA ARG A 16 -6.72 -9.36 15.10
C ARG A 16 -8.10 -9.96 14.85
N LEU A 17 -8.22 -11.29 14.88
CA LEU A 17 -9.49 -11.99 14.74
C LEU A 17 -10.45 -11.66 15.88
N LYS A 18 -9.97 -11.56 17.12
CA LYS A 18 -10.76 -11.21 18.30
C LYS A 18 -11.31 -9.79 18.20
N ARG A 19 -10.51 -8.81 17.78
CA ARG A 19 -10.95 -7.44 17.48
C ARG A 19 -12.02 -7.42 16.39
N LEU A 20 -11.83 -8.16 15.31
CA LEU A 20 -12.81 -8.28 14.23
C LEU A 20 -14.13 -8.84 14.73
N ARG A 21 -14.10 -9.96 15.47
CA ARG A 21 -15.29 -10.60 16.06
C ARG A 21 -16.02 -9.68 17.04
N SER A 22 -15.29 -8.90 17.85
CA SER A 22 -15.88 -7.90 18.73
C SER A 22 -16.68 -6.86 17.95
N ARG A 23 -16.14 -6.39 16.82
CA ARG A 23 -16.82 -5.46 15.92
C ARG A 23 -18.06 -6.07 15.26
N LEU A 24 -17.97 -7.33 14.81
CA LEU A 24 -19.13 -8.06 14.26
C LEU A 24 -20.27 -8.14 15.29
N ARG A 25 -19.97 -8.56 16.53
CA ARG A 25 -20.96 -8.63 17.62
C ARG A 25 -21.58 -7.28 17.94
N ARG A 26 -20.78 -6.22 18.02
CA ARG A 26 -21.29 -4.85 18.27
C ARG A 26 -22.25 -4.37 17.17
N LYS A 27 -21.99 -4.74 15.92
CA LYS A 27 -22.85 -4.43 14.78
C LYS A 27 -23.95 -5.47 14.53
N LYS A 28 -24.09 -6.47 15.41
CA LYS A 28 -25.04 -7.59 15.29
C LYS A 28 -24.90 -8.35 13.96
N ILE A 29 -23.66 -8.52 13.47
CA ILE A 29 -23.36 -9.32 12.27
C ILE A 29 -22.89 -10.69 12.75
N ASP A 30 -23.44 -11.76 12.15
CA ASP A 30 -23.20 -13.14 12.60
C ASP A 30 -21.97 -13.76 11.97
N ALA A 31 -21.66 -13.41 10.72
CA ALA A 31 -20.44 -13.83 10.02
C ALA A 31 -20.04 -12.81 8.95
N ILE A 32 -18.77 -12.81 8.55
CA ILE A 32 -18.26 -12.02 7.45
C ILE A 32 -17.43 -12.87 6.49
N LEU A 33 -17.57 -12.60 5.20
CA LEU A 33 -16.72 -13.10 4.13
C LEU A 33 -15.66 -12.06 3.78
N ILE A 34 -14.39 -12.43 3.91
CA ILE A 34 -13.24 -11.59 3.53
C ILE A 34 -12.70 -12.11 2.21
N SER A 35 -12.75 -11.26 1.19
CA SER A 35 -12.31 -11.56 -0.17
C SER A 35 -11.07 -10.78 -0.59
N ARG A 36 -10.80 -9.65 0.05
CA ARG A 36 -9.65 -8.80 -0.26
C ARG A 36 -8.34 -9.48 0.18
N PRO A 37 -7.35 -9.70 -0.71
CA PRO A 37 -6.09 -10.37 -0.39
C PRO A 37 -5.35 -9.78 0.81
N GLU A 38 -5.28 -8.45 0.92
CA GLU A 38 -4.57 -7.82 2.03
C GLU A 38 -5.30 -8.03 3.36
N ASN A 39 -6.64 -8.08 3.36
CA ASN A 39 -7.42 -8.37 4.56
C ASN A 39 -7.33 -9.86 4.93
N ARG A 40 -7.27 -10.75 3.93
CA ARG A 40 -7.02 -12.18 4.12
C ARG A 40 -5.66 -12.40 4.78
N ARG A 41 -4.58 -11.83 4.21
CA ARG A 41 -3.24 -11.88 4.79
C ARG A 41 -3.18 -11.26 6.19
N TYR A 42 -3.82 -10.10 6.40
CA TYR A 42 -3.87 -9.43 7.70
C TYR A 42 -4.44 -10.32 8.81
N LEU A 43 -5.47 -11.10 8.51
CA LEU A 43 -6.22 -11.87 9.49
C LEU A 43 -5.72 -13.31 9.65
N SER A 44 -4.95 -13.85 8.69
CA SER A 44 -4.58 -15.26 8.69
C SER A 44 -3.14 -15.57 8.28
N GLY A 45 -2.32 -14.58 7.90
CA GLY A 45 -0.96 -14.79 7.42
C GLY A 45 -0.84 -15.33 5.99
N TYR A 46 -1.94 -15.88 5.45
CA TYR A 46 -2.01 -16.48 4.12
C TYR A 46 -1.65 -15.48 3.01
N ARG A 47 -0.65 -15.82 2.19
CA ARG A 47 0.07 -14.89 1.30
C ARG A 47 -0.46 -14.87 -0.13
N ALA A 48 -1.21 -15.88 -0.54
CA ALA A 48 -1.65 -15.99 -1.93
C ALA A 48 -2.51 -14.79 -2.36
N THR A 49 -2.26 -14.35 -3.59
CA THR A 49 -2.92 -13.22 -4.23
C THR A 49 -3.91 -13.67 -5.29
N ASP A 50 -4.86 -12.81 -5.65
CA ASP A 50 -5.80 -13.08 -6.74
C ASP A 50 -5.25 -12.52 -8.05
N HIS A 51 -5.22 -13.33 -9.12
CA HIS A 51 -4.58 -12.98 -10.40
C HIS A 51 -5.57 -12.57 -11.50
N GLY A 52 -6.88 -12.57 -11.23
CA GLY A 52 -7.89 -12.19 -12.21
C GLY A 52 -9.31 -12.22 -11.67
N VAL A 53 -10.26 -11.78 -12.50
CA VAL A 53 -11.68 -11.64 -12.15
C VAL A 53 -12.34 -13.00 -11.84
N ASN A 54 -11.90 -14.06 -12.50
CA ASN A 54 -12.49 -15.40 -12.37
C ASN A 54 -11.70 -16.33 -11.45
N GLU A 55 -10.62 -15.82 -10.84
CA GLU A 55 -9.73 -16.62 -10.01
C GLU A 55 -9.64 -16.05 -8.61
N THR A 56 -9.97 -16.88 -7.63
CA THR A 56 -9.72 -16.57 -6.23
C THR A 56 -8.72 -17.59 -5.68
N SER A 57 -7.74 -17.09 -4.95
CA SER A 57 -6.81 -17.89 -4.14
C SER A 57 -7.43 -18.33 -2.82
N GLY A 58 -8.59 -17.80 -2.47
CA GLY A 58 -9.36 -18.19 -1.31
C GLY A 58 -10.03 -17.02 -0.60
N LEU A 59 -10.86 -17.34 0.38
CA LEU A 59 -11.67 -16.39 1.14
C LEU A 59 -11.61 -16.76 2.61
N LEU A 60 -11.70 -15.79 3.52
CA LEU A 60 -11.91 -16.11 4.93
C LEU A 60 -13.40 -16.06 5.25
N PHE A 61 -13.90 -17.15 5.84
CA PHE A 61 -15.19 -17.16 6.50
C PHE A 61 -14.98 -17.01 8.01
N ILE A 62 -15.43 -15.88 8.56
CA ILE A 62 -15.19 -15.53 9.96
C ILE A 62 -16.54 -15.32 10.67
N PRO A 63 -17.00 -16.28 11.47
CA PRO A 63 -18.19 -16.10 12.29
C PRO A 63 -17.86 -15.25 13.53
N ALA A 64 -18.85 -14.50 14.01
CA ALA A 64 -18.77 -13.68 15.23
C ALA A 64 -18.57 -14.53 16.49
N ARG A 65 -19.00 -15.80 16.44
CA ARG A 65 -18.79 -16.87 17.43
C ARG A 65 -18.42 -18.16 16.70
N GLY A 66 -17.44 -18.91 17.20
CA GLY A 66 -16.96 -20.15 16.58
C GLY A 66 -15.66 -19.99 15.79
N ARG A 67 -15.27 -21.03 15.03
CA ARG A 67 -13.98 -21.10 14.34
C ARG A 67 -14.02 -20.38 12.98
N ALA A 68 -13.03 -19.53 12.73
CA ALA A 68 -12.78 -18.98 11.41
C ALA A 68 -12.16 -20.06 10.52
N ARG A 69 -12.35 -19.95 9.20
CA ARG A 69 -11.80 -20.90 8.23
C ARG A 69 -11.29 -20.16 7.00
N LEU A 70 -10.22 -20.68 6.40
CA LEU A 70 -9.78 -20.31 5.07
C LEU A 70 -10.45 -21.25 4.06
N LEU A 71 -11.26 -20.69 3.18
CA LEU A 71 -11.91 -21.39 2.09
C LEU A 71 -11.02 -21.27 0.85
N THR A 72 -10.59 -22.36 0.25
CA THR A 72 -9.76 -22.33 -0.98
C THR A 72 -10.05 -23.52 -1.90
N ASP A 73 -9.33 -23.66 -3.01
CA ASP A 73 -9.34 -24.86 -3.86
C ASP A 73 -8.02 -25.62 -3.79
N PHE A 74 -7.98 -26.79 -4.45
CA PHE A 74 -6.85 -27.70 -4.39
C PHE A 74 -5.52 -27.07 -4.84
N ARG A 75 -5.55 -26.04 -5.72
CA ARG A 75 -4.33 -25.39 -6.23
C ARG A 75 -3.53 -24.72 -5.11
N TYR A 76 -4.21 -24.34 -4.04
CA TYR A 76 -3.68 -23.54 -2.95
C TYR A 76 -3.67 -24.28 -1.61
N GLN A 77 -4.14 -25.53 -1.56
CA GLN A 77 -4.32 -26.28 -0.30
C GLN A 77 -3.02 -26.36 0.51
N LEU A 78 -1.94 -26.85 -0.11
CA LEU A 78 -0.67 -27.06 0.59
C LEU A 78 -0.10 -25.75 1.14
N GLN A 79 -0.14 -24.69 0.34
CA GLN A 79 0.28 -23.36 0.78
C GLN A 79 -0.58 -22.85 1.94
N ALA A 80 -1.90 -23.02 1.85
CA ALA A 80 -2.82 -22.61 2.90
C ALA A 80 -2.56 -23.33 4.23
N GLU A 81 -2.35 -24.65 4.19
CA GLU A 81 -2.07 -25.46 5.39
C GLU A 81 -0.71 -25.12 6.03
N GLU A 82 0.26 -24.64 5.25
CA GLU A 82 1.56 -24.18 5.76
C GLU A 82 1.51 -22.77 6.35
N GLU A 83 0.81 -21.84 5.71
CA GLU A 83 0.90 -20.41 6.03
C GLU A 83 -0.11 -19.92 7.08
N THR A 84 -1.19 -20.67 7.35
CA THR A 84 -2.20 -20.28 8.34
C THR A 84 -2.49 -21.34 9.38
N SER A 85 -2.74 -20.90 10.61
CA SER A 85 -3.26 -21.75 11.68
C SER A 85 -4.78 -21.99 11.59
N LEU A 86 -5.47 -21.29 10.67
CA LEU A 86 -6.90 -21.49 10.47
C LEU A 86 -7.17 -22.83 9.77
N PRO A 87 -8.25 -23.54 10.15
CA PRO A 87 -8.72 -24.70 9.39
C PRO A 87 -8.96 -24.33 7.93
N VAL A 88 -8.33 -25.09 7.03
CA VAL A 88 -8.50 -24.97 5.57
C VAL A 88 -9.70 -25.82 5.14
N THR A 89 -10.56 -25.27 4.30
CA THR A 89 -11.74 -25.97 3.76
C THR A 89 -11.78 -25.80 2.25
N LEU A 90 -11.83 -26.92 1.53
CA LEU A 90 -11.85 -26.90 0.07
C LEU A 90 -13.27 -26.72 -0.48
N TYR A 91 -13.47 -25.77 -1.40
CA TYR A 91 -14.73 -25.62 -2.13
C TYR A 91 -14.76 -26.48 -3.40
N GLN A 92 -14.75 -27.81 -3.29
CA GLN A 92 -14.70 -28.72 -4.45
C GLN A 92 -15.80 -28.48 -5.50
N LYS A 93 -17.00 -28.09 -5.07
CA LYS A 93 -18.16 -27.77 -5.94
C LYS A 93 -18.28 -26.27 -6.26
N GLY A 94 -17.23 -25.50 -6.01
CA GLY A 94 -17.21 -24.05 -6.11
C GLY A 94 -17.65 -23.35 -4.82
N VAL A 95 -17.16 -22.13 -4.65
CA VAL A 95 -17.34 -21.33 -3.43
C VAL A 95 -18.80 -21.12 -3.05
N LEU A 96 -19.71 -20.91 -4.00
CA LEU A 96 -21.12 -20.66 -3.72
C LEU A 96 -21.83 -21.89 -3.16
N ALA A 97 -21.47 -23.09 -3.61
CA ALA A 97 -22.01 -24.33 -3.06
C ALA A 97 -21.58 -24.49 -1.59
N LEU A 98 -20.29 -24.28 -1.31
CA LEU A 98 -19.78 -24.34 0.05
C LEU A 98 -20.41 -23.28 0.96
N LEU A 99 -20.58 -22.05 0.48
CA LEU A 99 -21.25 -20.99 1.24
C LEU A 99 -22.72 -21.29 1.48
N ASN A 100 -23.42 -21.90 0.52
CA ASN A 100 -24.82 -22.32 0.69
C ASN A 100 -24.95 -23.32 1.85
N ASP A 101 -24.02 -24.25 1.97
CA ASP A 101 -24.01 -25.26 3.03
C ASP A 101 -23.66 -24.62 4.39
N LEU A 102 -22.57 -23.83 4.42
CA LEU A 102 -22.14 -23.13 5.64
C LEU A 102 -23.21 -22.17 6.17
N LEU A 103 -23.93 -21.47 5.30
CA LEU A 103 -24.93 -20.50 5.75
C LEU A 103 -26.25 -21.16 6.16
N GLY A 104 -26.63 -22.27 5.51
CA GLY A 104 -27.84 -23.01 5.85
C GLY A 104 -27.78 -23.73 7.20
N GLU A 105 -26.60 -24.17 7.62
CA GLU A 105 -26.42 -25.00 8.83
C GLU A 105 -26.17 -24.20 10.13
N ASN A 106 -25.73 -22.94 10.03
CA ASN A 106 -25.13 -22.24 11.17
C ASN A 106 -26.03 -21.19 11.85
N GLY A 107 -27.33 -21.15 11.53
CA GLY A 107 -28.27 -20.21 12.13
C GLY A 107 -27.90 -18.73 11.90
N ILE A 108 -27.12 -18.46 10.85
CA ILE A 108 -26.67 -17.12 10.46
C ILE A 108 -27.88 -16.36 9.94
N ARG A 109 -28.12 -15.15 10.47
CA ARG A 109 -29.19 -14.26 10.01
C ARG A 109 -28.66 -13.03 9.30
N ARG A 110 -27.46 -12.58 9.67
CA ARG A 110 -26.82 -11.39 9.10
C ARG A 110 -25.40 -11.72 8.65
N PHE A 111 -25.20 -11.79 7.34
CA PHE A 111 -23.95 -12.19 6.71
C PHE A 111 -23.31 -11.02 5.97
N ALA A 112 -22.14 -10.58 6.41
CA ALA A 112 -21.43 -9.47 5.81
C ALA A 112 -20.44 -9.92 4.73
N PHE A 113 -20.15 -9.04 3.79
CA PHE A 113 -19.12 -9.24 2.78
C PHE A 113 -18.49 -7.90 2.38
N GLU A 114 -17.25 -7.95 1.90
CA GLU A 114 -16.50 -6.76 1.47
C GLU A 114 -16.99 -6.25 0.11
N SER A 115 -17.99 -5.38 0.13
CA SER A 115 -18.68 -4.94 -1.09
C SER A 115 -17.81 -4.11 -2.03
N HIS A 116 -16.76 -3.47 -1.52
CA HIS A 116 -15.79 -2.72 -2.32
C HIS A 116 -14.75 -3.59 -3.03
N TYR A 117 -14.70 -4.89 -2.72
CA TYR A 117 -13.77 -5.84 -3.36
C TYR A 117 -14.49 -7.07 -3.93
N THR A 118 -15.80 -7.20 -3.71
CA THR A 118 -16.62 -8.28 -4.26
C THR A 118 -17.17 -7.87 -5.63
N LEU A 119 -16.87 -8.68 -6.65
CA LEU A 119 -17.43 -8.50 -7.99
C LEU A 119 -18.94 -8.51 -7.95
N HIS A 120 -19.57 -7.61 -8.72
CA HIS A 120 -21.02 -7.48 -8.75
C HIS A 120 -21.71 -8.82 -9.11
N SER A 121 -21.18 -9.55 -10.08
CA SER A 121 -21.71 -10.87 -10.50
C SER A 121 -21.67 -11.91 -9.38
N PHE A 122 -20.65 -11.87 -8.51
CA PHE A 122 -20.57 -12.72 -7.34
C PHE A 122 -21.55 -12.24 -6.25
N GLY A 123 -21.63 -10.93 -6.02
CA GLY A 123 -22.58 -10.31 -5.09
C GLY A 123 -24.04 -10.64 -5.41
N VAL A 124 -24.45 -10.64 -6.68
CA VAL A 124 -25.80 -11.05 -7.11
C VAL A 124 -26.07 -12.50 -6.74
N LYS A 125 -25.12 -13.42 -7.00
CA LYS A 125 -25.27 -14.84 -6.64
C LYS A 125 -25.31 -15.05 -5.13
N LEU A 126 -24.51 -14.29 -4.37
CA LEU A 126 -24.57 -14.27 -2.91
C LEU A 126 -25.94 -13.79 -2.41
N ALA A 127 -26.53 -12.76 -3.03
CA ALA A 127 -27.83 -12.24 -2.66
C ALA A 127 -28.95 -13.28 -2.90
N THR A 128 -28.96 -13.94 -4.07
CA THR A 128 -29.92 -15.02 -4.36
C THR A 128 -29.81 -16.18 -3.36
N MET A 129 -28.57 -16.57 -3.03
CA MET A 129 -28.33 -17.61 -2.02
C MET A 129 -28.80 -17.16 -0.62
N ALA A 130 -28.51 -15.92 -0.23
CA ALA A 130 -28.92 -15.36 1.06
C ALA A 130 -30.45 -15.31 1.19
N GLU A 131 -31.16 -14.90 0.14
CA GLU A 131 -32.63 -14.87 0.10
C GLU A 131 -33.24 -16.26 0.32
N LYS A 132 -32.71 -17.29 -0.33
CA LYS A 132 -33.13 -18.70 -0.14
C LYS A 132 -33.06 -19.13 1.33
N HIS A 133 -32.06 -18.67 2.06
CA HIS A 133 -31.85 -18.99 3.49
C HIS A 133 -32.46 -17.96 4.45
N LYS A 134 -33.17 -16.94 3.94
CA LYS A 134 -33.72 -15.81 4.72
C LYS A 134 -32.64 -15.07 5.52
N ILE A 135 -31.48 -14.86 4.90
CA ILE A 135 -30.31 -14.17 5.46
C ILE A 135 -30.28 -12.73 4.93
N GLU A 136 -30.11 -11.77 5.84
CA GLU A 136 -29.78 -10.39 5.49
C GLU A 136 -28.31 -10.33 5.05
N LEU A 137 -28.08 -10.00 3.78
CA LEU A 137 -26.74 -9.73 3.28
C LEU A 137 -26.35 -8.28 3.63
N VAL A 138 -25.22 -8.12 4.32
CA VAL A 138 -24.76 -6.83 4.84
C VAL A 138 -23.52 -6.37 4.07
N PRO A 139 -23.65 -5.52 3.04
CA PRO A 139 -22.49 -4.96 2.37
C PRO A 139 -21.71 -4.09 3.35
N VAL A 140 -20.40 -4.34 3.48
CA VAL A 140 -19.51 -3.52 4.32
C VAL A 140 -18.33 -2.99 3.52
N THR A 141 -17.92 -1.79 3.86
CA THR A 141 -16.67 -1.15 3.44
C THR A 141 -15.84 -0.79 4.65
N ASP A 142 -14.52 -0.75 4.49
CA ASP A 142 -13.55 -0.37 5.52
C ASP A 142 -13.69 -1.14 6.85
N PHE A 143 -14.08 -2.41 6.78
CA PHE A 143 -14.38 -3.20 7.98
C PHE A 143 -13.10 -3.78 8.62
N VAL A 144 -12.17 -4.24 7.79
CA VAL A 144 -10.84 -4.69 8.23
C VAL A 144 -9.83 -3.56 8.06
N GLU A 145 -10.02 -2.66 7.11
CA GLU A 145 -9.14 -1.52 6.85
C GLU A 145 -9.05 -0.59 8.07
N GLN A 146 -10.14 -0.39 8.82
CA GLN A 146 -10.09 0.38 10.08
C GLN A 146 -9.18 -0.25 11.14
N GLN A 147 -8.97 -1.56 11.09
CA GLN A 147 -8.01 -2.26 11.96
C GLN A 147 -6.57 -2.11 11.48
N ARG A 148 -6.35 -2.07 10.16
CA ARG A 148 -5.05 -1.84 9.49
C ARG A 148 -4.60 -0.38 9.52
N LEU A 149 -5.53 0.55 9.74
CA LEU A 149 -5.28 1.99 9.76
C LEU A 149 -4.25 2.39 10.83
N ILE A 150 -4.26 1.71 11.98
CA ILE A 150 -3.33 1.93 13.09
C ILE A 150 -2.44 0.70 13.18
N LYS A 151 -1.18 0.86 12.81
CA LYS A 151 -0.17 -0.20 12.80
C LYS A 151 0.29 -0.47 14.24
N SER A 152 0.49 -1.74 14.58
CA SER A 152 1.26 -2.09 15.79
C SER A 152 2.76 -1.84 15.57
N GLU A 153 3.57 -1.86 16.64
CA GLU A 153 5.02 -1.68 16.51
C GLU A 153 5.67 -2.79 15.67
N GLU A 154 5.12 -4.00 15.72
CA GLU A 154 5.50 -5.12 14.86
C GLU A 154 5.29 -4.79 13.38
N GLU A 155 4.12 -4.22 13.03
CA GLU A 155 3.82 -3.81 11.65
C GLU A 155 4.71 -2.65 11.21
N ILE A 156 4.99 -1.70 12.11
CA ILE A 156 5.91 -0.58 11.85
C ILE A 156 7.33 -1.08 11.59
N GLU A 157 7.80 -2.10 12.34
CA GLU A 157 9.11 -2.71 12.09
C GLU A 157 9.18 -3.43 10.73
N LEU A 158 8.11 -4.12 10.32
CA LEU A 158 8.04 -4.72 8.98
C LEU A 158 8.08 -3.66 7.88
N LEU A 159 7.37 -2.54 8.05
CA LEU A 159 7.44 -1.39 7.14
C LEU A 159 8.83 -0.75 7.12
N ARG A 160 9.48 -0.60 8.28
CA ARG A 160 10.84 -0.08 8.39
C ARG A 160 11.84 -0.95 7.65
N ARG A 161 11.73 -2.28 7.79
CA ARG A 161 12.56 -3.25 7.05
C ARG A 161 12.31 -3.17 5.54
N SER A 162 11.05 -3.11 5.11
CA SER A 162 10.68 -2.95 3.70
C SER A 162 11.27 -1.66 3.11
N THR A 163 11.15 -0.55 3.85
CA THR A 163 11.67 0.78 3.46
C THR A 163 13.19 0.78 3.35
N ALA A 164 13.90 0.31 4.37
CA ALA A 164 15.37 0.26 4.36
C ALA A 164 15.90 -0.64 3.23
N PHE A 165 15.16 -1.70 2.90
CA PHE A 165 15.52 -2.57 1.79
C PHE A 165 15.29 -1.87 0.44
N ASN A 166 14.18 -1.16 0.27
CA ASN A 166 13.95 -0.33 -0.93
C ASN A 166 15.08 0.70 -1.15
N GLU A 167 15.51 1.37 -0.08
CA GLU A 167 16.64 2.31 -0.11
C GLU A 167 17.96 1.65 -0.52
N ALA A 168 18.21 0.42 -0.09
CA ALA A 168 19.39 -0.34 -0.49
C ALA A 168 19.34 -0.75 -1.97
N VAL A 169 18.16 -1.08 -2.50
CA VAL A 169 17.96 -1.34 -3.93
C VAL A 169 18.22 -0.06 -4.74
N PHE A 170 17.62 1.06 -4.34
CA PHE A 170 17.85 2.36 -4.97
C PHE A 170 19.35 2.69 -5.00
N SER A 171 20.02 2.56 -3.86
CA SER A 171 21.45 2.86 -3.73
C SER A 171 22.32 2.04 -4.69
N HIS A 172 21.99 0.77 -4.83
CA HIS A 172 22.69 -0.11 -5.75
C HIS A 172 22.45 0.23 -7.23
N ILE A 173 21.24 0.64 -7.58
CA ILE A 173 20.87 0.90 -8.98
C ILE A 173 21.38 2.26 -9.43
N TYR A 174 21.23 3.33 -8.64
CA TYR A 174 21.61 4.66 -9.12
C TYR A 174 23.11 4.75 -9.43
N GLU A 175 23.97 4.01 -8.72
CA GLU A 175 25.41 3.91 -9.02
C GLU A 175 25.71 3.31 -10.40
N ARG A 176 24.75 2.59 -10.98
CA ARG A 176 24.87 1.88 -12.26
C ARG A 176 24.10 2.56 -13.39
N LEU A 177 23.22 3.51 -13.06
CA LEU A 177 22.54 4.32 -14.05
C LEU A 177 23.57 5.16 -14.78
N ASN A 178 23.83 4.78 -16.02
CA ASN A 178 24.59 5.55 -16.98
C ASN A 178 23.62 6.15 -18.00
N GLY A 179 24.00 7.26 -18.63
CA GLY A 179 23.13 8.02 -19.53
C GLY A 179 22.75 7.32 -20.84
N ASP A 180 23.00 6.01 -20.94
CA ASP A 180 22.77 5.18 -22.11
C ASP A 180 21.62 4.17 -21.90
N MET A 181 21.12 4.02 -20.66
CA MET A 181 19.97 3.15 -20.36
C MET A 181 18.65 3.81 -20.76
N THR A 182 17.69 3.04 -21.27
CA THR A 182 16.30 3.49 -21.40
C THR A 182 15.58 3.49 -20.06
N GLU A 183 14.46 4.22 -19.98
CA GLU A 183 13.59 4.20 -18.79
C GLU A 183 13.10 2.79 -18.47
N ILE A 184 12.69 2.01 -19.49
CA ILE A 184 12.27 0.61 -19.33
C ILE A 184 13.42 -0.27 -18.84
N GLU A 185 14.62 -0.11 -19.38
CA GLU A 185 15.80 -0.88 -18.94
C GLU A 185 16.16 -0.59 -17.48
N ALA A 186 16.06 0.67 -17.06
CA ALA A 186 16.27 1.07 -15.68
C ALA A 186 15.20 0.48 -14.74
N ALA A 187 13.92 0.58 -15.12
CA ALA A 187 12.82 -0.02 -14.34
C ALA A 187 13.00 -1.54 -14.20
N ALA A 188 13.33 -2.24 -15.30
CA ALA A 188 13.59 -3.67 -15.28
C ALA A 188 14.79 -4.04 -14.40
N ALA A 189 15.86 -3.24 -14.41
CA ALA A 189 17.03 -3.44 -13.55
C ALA A 189 16.67 -3.30 -12.06
N ILE A 190 15.85 -2.29 -11.70
CA ILE A 190 15.33 -2.07 -10.34
C ILE A 190 14.53 -3.29 -9.88
N GLU A 191 13.53 -3.70 -10.65
CA GLU A 191 12.64 -4.80 -10.26
C GLU A 191 13.37 -6.14 -10.20
N SER A 192 14.31 -6.37 -11.13
CA SER A 192 15.20 -7.53 -11.08
C SER A 192 16.04 -7.54 -9.80
N ARG A 193 16.56 -6.37 -9.40
CA ARG A 193 17.36 -6.23 -8.18
C ARG A 193 16.54 -6.45 -6.92
N MET A 194 15.30 -5.97 -6.85
CA MET A 194 14.37 -6.23 -5.74
C MET A 194 14.23 -7.74 -5.50
N ARG A 195 13.89 -8.49 -6.56
CA ARG A 195 13.69 -9.94 -6.48
C ARG A 195 14.98 -10.69 -6.13
N LYS A 196 16.08 -10.37 -6.80
CA LYS A 196 17.41 -10.99 -6.54
C LYS A 196 17.90 -10.77 -5.11
N SER A 197 17.42 -9.72 -4.46
CA SER A 197 17.82 -9.39 -3.09
C SER A 197 16.87 -9.97 -2.03
N GLY A 198 15.76 -10.61 -2.43
CA GLY A 198 14.83 -11.30 -1.53
C GLY A 198 13.46 -10.63 -1.31
N ALA A 199 13.10 -9.59 -2.06
CA ALA A 199 11.74 -9.03 -2.01
C ALA A 199 10.73 -9.94 -2.75
N GLU A 200 9.46 -9.91 -2.34
CA GLU A 200 8.37 -10.63 -3.03
C GLU A 200 8.14 -10.05 -4.45
N GLY A 201 8.50 -8.79 -4.65
CA GLY A 201 8.40 -8.06 -5.91
C GLY A 201 8.27 -6.56 -5.67
N PRO A 202 8.02 -5.79 -6.74
CA PRO A 202 7.68 -4.38 -6.60
C PRO A 202 6.27 -4.23 -5.98
N SER A 203 6.05 -3.20 -5.16
CA SER A 203 4.74 -2.90 -4.56
C SER A 203 3.76 -2.24 -5.55
N PHE A 204 4.28 -1.69 -6.64
CA PHE A 204 3.58 -1.14 -7.80
C PHE A 204 4.55 -1.11 -9.00
N SER A 205 4.06 -0.93 -10.22
CA SER A 205 4.94 -0.81 -11.40
C SER A 205 5.93 0.34 -11.23
N THR A 206 7.23 0.03 -11.26
CA THR A 206 8.29 1.02 -11.03
C THR A 206 8.21 2.15 -12.06
N ILE A 207 8.26 3.39 -11.60
CA ILE A 207 8.31 4.56 -12.48
C ILE A 207 9.77 4.98 -12.64
N VAL A 208 10.19 5.11 -13.89
CA VAL A 208 11.41 5.82 -14.27
C VAL A 208 11.02 6.80 -15.36
N ALA A 209 11.20 8.09 -15.11
CA ALA A 209 10.76 9.14 -16.02
C ALA A 209 11.83 10.23 -16.15
N SER A 210 12.27 10.48 -17.37
CA SER A 210 13.37 11.39 -17.71
C SER A 210 12.90 12.58 -18.54
N GLY A 211 13.47 13.77 -18.31
CA GLY A 211 13.13 15.01 -19.01
C GLY A 211 11.61 15.26 -19.01
N GLU A 212 11.04 15.52 -20.19
CA GLU A 212 9.60 15.79 -20.35
C GLU A 212 8.69 14.69 -19.78
N ASN A 213 9.10 13.42 -19.80
CA ASN A 213 8.29 12.32 -19.24
C ASN A 213 8.09 12.48 -17.73
N GLY A 214 9.04 13.15 -17.05
CA GLY A 214 8.92 13.49 -15.63
C GLY A 214 7.77 14.45 -15.31
N ALA A 215 7.14 15.09 -16.31
CA ALA A 215 5.92 15.88 -16.12
C ALA A 215 4.66 15.02 -15.93
N LEU A 216 4.76 13.69 -16.08
CA LEU A 216 3.66 12.75 -15.82
C LEU A 216 3.82 12.15 -14.42
N PRO A 217 2.93 12.45 -13.45
CA PRO A 217 3.06 11.92 -12.09
C PRO A 217 3.07 10.39 -12.02
N HIS A 218 2.29 9.74 -12.91
CA HIS A 218 2.19 8.30 -13.09
C HIS A 218 2.79 7.86 -14.43
N ALA A 219 3.97 8.38 -14.77
CA ALA A 219 4.67 7.99 -16.00
C ALA A 219 4.83 6.46 -16.07
N VAL A 220 4.56 5.91 -17.25
CA VAL A 220 4.97 4.55 -17.58
C VAL A 220 6.37 4.66 -18.20
N PRO A 221 7.37 3.88 -17.74
CA PRO A 221 8.68 3.86 -18.37
C PRO A 221 8.58 3.59 -19.88
N THR A 222 9.36 4.31 -20.68
CA THR A 222 9.37 4.19 -22.14
C THR A 222 10.71 3.70 -22.69
N ASP A 223 10.82 3.53 -24.02
CA ASP A 223 12.09 3.26 -24.70
C ASP A 223 12.99 4.52 -24.81
N LYS A 224 12.60 5.64 -24.18
CA LYS A 224 13.43 6.85 -24.13
C LYS A 224 14.70 6.59 -23.32
N VAL A 225 15.85 6.95 -23.90
CA VAL A 225 17.15 6.96 -23.21
C VAL A 225 17.16 8.02 -22.12
N ILE A 226 17.59 7.65 -20.91
CA ILE A 226 17.79 8.52 -19.75
C ILE A 226 19.04 9.38 -20.04
N GLY A 227 18.88 10.40 -20.87
CA GLY A 227 19.97 11.27 -21.30
C GLY A 227 20.63 12.06 -20.15
N LYS A 228 21.76 12.70 -20.45
CA LYS A 228 22.44 13.61 -19.52
C LYS A 228 21.72 14.95 -19.39
N ASP A 229 21.96 15.63 -18.27
CA ASP A 229 21.54 17.01 -17.99
C ASP A 229 20.00 17.21 -18.02
N GLN A 230 19.24 16.13 -17.86
CA GLN A 230 17.79 16.14 -17.70
C GLN A 230 17.40 15.58 -16.32
N GLY A 231 16.26 16.07 -15.78
CA GLY A 231 15.69 15.51 -14.56
C GLY A 231 15.26 14.07 -14.76
N VAL A 232 15.56 13.22 -13.77
CA VAL A 232 15.16 11.82 -13.68
C VAL A 232 14.37 11.63 -12.40
N THR A 233 13.15 11.11 -12.53
CA THR A 233 12.29 10.68 -11.42
C THR A 233 12.35 9.15 -11.35
N ILE A 234 12.68 8.62 -10.19
CA ILE A 234 12.53 7.19 -9.90
C ILE A 234 11.55 7.08 -8.74
N ASP A 235 10.39 6.50 -9.00
CA ASP A 235 9.40 6.15 -7.99
C ASP A 235 9.30 4.64 -7.89
N MET A 236 9.65 4.12 -6.72
CA MET A 236 9.83 2.69 -6.52
C MET A 236 9.45 2.28 -5.11
N GLY A 237 8.88 1.09 -5.01
CA GLY A 237 8.59 0.43 -3.76
C GLY A 237 8.67 -1.08 -3.93
N LEU A 238 8.90 -1.78 -2.84
CA LEU A 238 8.94 -3.25 -2.82
C LEU A 238 8.04 -3.82 -1.72
N VAL A 239 7.71 -5.10 -1.87
CA VAL A 239 7.00 -5.89 -0.86
C VAL A 239 7.99 -6.80 -0.14
N LEU A 240 8.11 -6.63 1.17
CA LEU A 240 8.89 -7.49 2.06
C LEU A 240 8.00 -8.00 3.18
N ASP A 241 7.95 -9.32 3.36
CA ASP A 241 7.09 -9.98 4.35
C ASP A 241 5.61 -9.52 4.28
N GLY A 242 5.18 -9.04 3.10
CA GLY A 242 3.83 -8.54 2.82
C GLY A 242 3.62 -7.05 2.98
N TYR A 243 4.58 -6.33 3.54
CA TYR A 243 4.47 -4.88 3.75
C TYR A 243 5.17 -4.11 2.65
N CYS A 244 4.46 -3.15 2.09
CA CYS A 244 4.91 -2.28 1.03
C CYS A 244 5.84 -1.19 1.57
N SER A 245 6.84 -0.85 0.78
CA SER A 245 7.54 0.43 0.84
C SER A 245 7.09 1.31 -0.33
N ASP A 246 7.37 2.61 -0.20
CA ASP A 246 7.13 3.60 -1.24
C ASP A 246 8.15 4.73 -1.11
N MET A 247 8.77 5.12 -2.23
CA MET A 247 9.84 6.12 -2.25
C MET A 247 10.11 6.64 -3.65
N THR A 248 9.87 7.93 -3.82
CA THR A 248 10.36 8.71 -4.96
C THR A 248 11.67 9.46 -4.67
N ARG A 249 12.59 9.43 -5.63
CA ARG A 249 13.78 10.28 -5.71
C ARG A 249 13.88 10.98 -7.07
N ASN A 250 14.37 12.21 -7.05
CA ASN A 250 14.59 13.01 -8.24
C ASN A 250 16.03 13.54 -8.29
N PHE A 251 16.71 13.35 -9.42
CA PHE A 251 18.09 13.81 -9.64
C PHE A 251 18.34 14.15 -11.11
N VAL A 252 19.56 14.57 -11.44
CA VAL A 252 20.03 14.80 -12.83
C VAL A 252 21.28 13.96 -13.05
N LEU A 253 21.35 13.25 -14.18
CA LEU A 253 22.58 12.59 -14.62
C LEU A 253 23.50 13.64 -15.26
N GLY A 254 24.43 14.21 -14.50
CA GLY A 254 25.30 15.29 -14.97
C GLY A 254 25.06 16.57 -14.17
N THR A 255 24.88 17.70 -14.85
CA THR A 255 24.75 19.01 -14.21
C THR A 255 23.31 19.47 -14.21
N ALA A 256 22.76 19.73 -13.02
CA ALA A 256 21.45 20.35 -12.90
C ALA A 256 21.50 21.84 -13.30
N ASP A 257 20.54 22.27 -14.11
CA ASP A 257 20.38 23.69 -14.42
C ASP A 257 19.76 24.47 -13.25
N GLN A 258 19.69 25.80 -13.38
CA GLN A 258 19.14 26.67 -12.35
C GLN A 258 17.63 26.44 -12.12
N ILE A 259 16.89 26.05 -13.16
CA ILE A 259 15.44 25.85 -13.09
C ILE A 259 15.14 24.58 -12.29
N TYR A 260 15.80 23.47 -12.63
CA TYR A 260 15.75 22.22 -11.89
C TYR A 260 16.14 22.43 -10.44
N THR A 261 17.26 23.13 -10.20
CA THR A 261 17.76 23.37 -8.85
C THR A 261 16.74 24.12 -7.99
N ARG A 262 16.10 25.14 -8.57
CA ARG A 262 15.06 25.91 -7.90
C ARG A 262 13.81 25.06 -7.62
N ILE A 263 13.32 24.31 -8.59
CA ILE A 263 12.09 23.51 -8.44
C ILE A 263 12.29 22.41 -7.41
N HIS A 264 13.43 21.72 -7.45
CA HIS A 264 13.75 20.67 -6.49
C HIS A 264 13.82 21.22 -5.05
N ARG A 265 14.47 22.36 -4.83
CA ARG A 265 14.47 23.03 -3.52
C ARG A 265 13.07 23.40 -3.03
N ILE A 266 12.19 23.91 -3.90
CA ILE A 266 10.79 24.20 -3.54
C ILE A 266 10.05 22.92 -3.13
N VAL A 267 10.22 21.82 -3.88
CA VAL A 267 9.60 20.53 -3.56
C VAL A 267 10.13 20.00 -2.21
N ARG A 268 11.43 20.13 -1.97
CA ARG A 268 12.06 19.74 -0.71
C ARG A 268 11.54 20.56 0.48
N GLU A 269 11.45 21.88 0.35
CA GLU A 269 10.86 22.75 1.37
C GLU A 269 9.40 22.37 1.66
N ALA A 270 8.61 22.07 0.61
CA ALA A 270 7.25 21.60 0.76
C ALA A 270 7.17 20.25 1.49
N GLN A 271 8.09 19.33 1.20
CA GLN A 271 8.17 18.02 1.86
C GLN A 271 8.47 18.18 3.34
N LEU A 272 9.46 19.01 3.69
CA LEU A 272 9.82 19.31 5.07
C LEU A 272 8.65 19.97 5.83
N ALA A 273 7.95 20.92 5.21
CA ALA A 273 6.75 21.53 5.78
C ALA A 273 5.62 20.50 6.03
N GLY A 274 5.45 19.55 5.11
CA GLY A 274 4.56 18.40 5.27
C GLY A 274 4.95 17.54 6.47
N ILE A 275 6.22 17.09 6.54
CA ILE A 275 6.76 16.26 7.64
C ILE A 275 6.54 16.95 8.99
N VAL A 276 6.92 18.22 9.13
CA VAL A 276 6.73 19.00 10.38
C VAL A 276 5.26 19.10 10.78
N ALA A 277 4.35 19.11 9.81
CA ALA A 277 2.92 19.18 10.07
C ALA A 277 2.32 17.83 10.51
N VAL A 278 2.96 16.68 10.24
CA VAL A 278 2.46 15.37 10.67
C VAL A 278 2.58 15.23 12.18
N LYS A 279 1.45 15.42 12.88
CA LYS A 279 1.32 15.30 14.33
C LYS A 279 -0.04 14.72 14.70
N PRO A 280 -0.15 14.00 15.83
CA PRO A 280 -1.43 13.45 16.27
C PRO A 280 -2.46 14.56 16.52
N GLY A 281 -3.72 14.27 16.21
CA GLY A 281 -4.83 15.22 16.38
C GLY A 281 -4.98 16.26 15.28
N ARG A 282 -3.96 16.51 14.44
CA ARG A 282 -4.05 17.42 13.30
C ARG A 282 -4.90 16.83 12.19
N GLN A 283 -5.67 17.65 11.49
CA GLN A 283 -6.47 17.18 10.35
C GLN A 283 -5.55 16.95 9.15
N MET A 284 -5.79 15.88 8.40
CA MET A 284 -4.96 15.51 7.25
C MET A 284 -4.91 16.60 6.17
N ARG A 285 -6.01 17.33 5.93
CA ARG A 285 -6.02 18.50 5.04
C ARG A 285 -5.11 19.65 5.49
N GLU A 286 -4.82 19.75 6.79
CA GLU A 286 -3.92 20.79 7.33
C GLU A 286 -2.45 20.40 7.16
N VAL A 287 -2.17 19.12 6.94
CA VAL A 287 -0.85 18.60 6.55
C VAL A 287 -0.65 18.83 5.06
N ASP A 288 -1.62 18.43 4.22
CA ASP A 288 -1.63 18.74 2.78
C ASP A 288 -1.42 20.24 2.52
N ARG A 289 -2.18 21.09 3.23
CA ARG A 289 -2.07 22.55 3.11
C ARG A 289 -0.68 23.06 3.46
N ALA A 290 0.03 22.47 4.41
CA ALA A 290 1.35 22.93 4.83
C ALA A 290 2.36 22.82 3.68
N ALA A 291 2.40 21.67 3.00
CA ALA A 291 3.25 21.48 1.82
C ALA A 291 2.73 22.27 0.61
N ARG A 292 1.43 22.18 0.32
CA ARG A 292 0.80 22.83 -0.84
C ARG A 292 0.97 24.34 -0.83
N LYS A 293 0.96 24.97 0.35
CA LYS A 293 1.17 26.42 0.49
C LYS A 293 2.57 26.83 0.05
N VAL A 294 3.62 26.08 0.38
CA VAL A 294 5.00 26.36 -0.05
C VAL A 294 5.11 26.40 -1.58
N ILE A 295 4.54 25.39 -2.26
CA ILE A 295 4.53 25.32 -3.73
C ILE A 295 3.70 26.47 -4.33
N ALA A 296 2.53 26.77 -3.74
CA ALA A 296 1.65 27.83 -4.23
C ALA A 296 2.28 29.23 -4.09
N ASP A 297 2.85 29.55 -2.93
CA ASP A 297 3.51 30.83 -2.66
C ASP A 297 4.75 31.02 -3.56
N SER A 298 5.39 29.92 -3.99
CA SER A 298 6.50 29.94 -4.94
C SER A 298 6.07 30.13 -6.41
N GLY A 299 4.76 30.24 -6.68
CA GLY A 299 4.21 30.45 -8.02
C GLY A 299 3.89 29.18 -8.81
N TYR A 300 4.07 27.99 -8.22
CA TYR A 300 3.91 26.69 -8.90
C TYR A 300 2.64 25.92 -8.50
N GLY A 301 1.70 26.55 -7.77
CA GLY A 301 0.52 25.87 -7.23
C GLY A 301 -0.33 25.10 -8.26
N LYS A 302 -0.41 25.59 -9.50
CA LYS A 302 -1.14 24.91 -10.60
C LYS A 302 -0.49 23.62 -11.09
N TYR A 303 0.76 23.38 -10.72
CA TYR A 303 1.57 22.22 -11.13
C TYR A 303 1.64 21.12 -10.06
N PHE A 304 0.91 21.26 -8.94
CA PHE A 304 0.79 20.22 -7.91
C PHE A 304 -0.65 19.68 -7.85
N GLY A 305 -0.95 18.68 -8.69
CA GLY A 305 -2.32 18.22 -8.97
C GLY A 305 -2.86 17.08 -8.08
N HIS A 306 -2.01 16.34 -7.38
CA HIS A 306 -2.41 15.20 -6.55
C HIS A 306 -2.44 15.53 -5.05
N ALA A 307 -2.86 14.58 -4.22
CA ALA A 307 -2.80 14.68 -2.76
C ALA A 307 -1.33 14.69 -2.28
N LEU A 308 -1.07 15.22 -1.09
CA LEU A 308 0.28 15.17 -0.48
C LEU A 308 0.74 13.76 -0.14
N GLY A 309 -0.19 12.82 0.06
CA GLY A 309 0.17 11.43 0.32
C GLY A 309 -1.00 10.54 0.74
N HIS A 310 -0.70 9.28 1.00
CA HIS A 310 -1.62 8.21 1.36
C HIS A 310 -1.00 7.25 2.38
N GLY A 311 -1.82 6.37 2.95
CA GLY A 311 -1.34 5.32 3.84
C GLY A 311 -0.68 4.20 3.08
N VAL A 312 0.29 3.57 3.74
CA VAL A 312 1.03 2.39 3.26
C VAL A 312 1.02 1.31 4.33
N GLY A 313 0.92 0.06 3.91
CA GLY A 313 0.83 -1.09 4.78
C GLY A 313 0.96 -2.38 4.00
N LEU A 314 -0.03 -3.28 4.13
CA LEU A 314 -0.13 -4.46 3.29
C LEU A 314 -0.54 -4.12 1.84
N ALA A 315 -1.10 -2.93 1.63
CA ALA A 315 -1.30 -2.33 0.31
C ALA A 315 -0.43 -1.06 0.20
N VAL A 316 0.07 -0.77 -1.00
CA VAL A 316 0.78 0.49 -1.27
C VAL A 316 -0.17 1.69 -1.11
N HIS A 317 -1.40 1.57 -1.57
CA HIS A 317 -2.44 2.57 -1.36
C HIS A 317 -3.49 2.07 -0.38
N GLU A 318 -3.46 2.59 0.84
CA GLU A 318 -4.49 2.38 1.86
C GLU A 318 -4.80 3.68 2.63
N ALA A 319 -5.82 3.63 3.50
CA ALA A 319 -6.13 4.77 4.36
C ALA A 319 -4.97 5.01 5.36
N PRO A 320 -4.69 6.28 5.73
CA PRO A 320 -5.46 7.47 5.42
C PRO A 320 -5.03 8.20 4.13
N SER A 321 -5.63 9.34 3.80
CA SER A 321 -5.19 10.22 2.71
C SER A 321 -4.88 11.62 3.23
N LEU A 322 -3.68 12.13 2.92
CA LEU A 322 -3.26 13.51 3.12
C LEU A 322 -3.70 14.37 1.93
N SER A 323 -5.00 14.63 1.82
CA SER A 323 -5.57 15.47 0.75
C SER A 323 -6.33 16.66 1.31
N PHE A 324 -6.51 17.70 0.49
CA PHE A 324 -7.30 18.90 0.82
C PHE A 324 -8.75 18.58 1.25
N ARG A 325 -9.27 17.40 0.88
CA ARG A 325 -10.64 16.94 1.23
C ARG A 325 -10.70 16.23 2.57
N SER A 326 -9.57 15.75 3.10
CA SER A 326 -9.54 14.86 4.27
C SER A 326 -9.67 15.62 5.59
N ARG A 327 -10.80 15.42 6.29
CA ARG A 327 -11.06 16.02 7.61
C ARG A 327 -10.67 15.10 8.78
N GLN A 328 -10.27 13.87 8.50
CA GLN A 328 -9.87 12.92 9.52
C GLN A 328 -8.62 13.42 10.24
N LYS A 329 -8.57 13.18 11.56
CA LYS A 329 -7.41 13.50 12.39
C LYS A 329 -6.40 12.37 12.33
N LEU A 330 -5.11 12.73 12.25
CA LEU A 330 -4.01 11.80 12.42
C LEU A 330 -4.03 11.22 13.83
N LYS A 331 -3.64 9.95 13.97
CA LYS A 331 -3.50 9.25 15.24
C LYS A 331 -2.17 8.48 15.25
N PRO A 332 -1.56 8.29 16.44
CA PRO A 332 -0.37 7.47 16.57
C PRO A 332 -0.56 6.09 15.92
N GLY A 333 0.50 5.60 15.27
CA GLY A 333 0.50 4.34 14.50
C GLY A 333 -0.09 4.44 13.09
N MET A 334 -0.64 5.58 12.66
CA MET A 334 -0.91 5.80 11.23
C MET A 334 0.41 5.97 10.47
N ILE A 335 0.47 5.42 9.25
CA ILE A 335 1.58 5.58 8.30
C ILE A 335 1.07 6.43 7.14
N VAL A 336 1.88 7.35 6.64
CA VAL A 336 1.59 8.17 5.46
C VAL A 336 2.84 8.40 4.60
N THR A 337 2.68 8.47 3.28
CA THR A 337 3.65 9.10 2.37
C THR A 337 3.59 10.62 2.55
N ILE A 338 4.73 11.30 2.33
CA ILE A 338 4.82 12.75 2.17
C ILE A 338 5.56 13.02 0.86
N GLU A 339 4.80 13.23 -0.20
CA GLU A 339 5.24 13.15 -1.60
C GLU A 339 4.84 14.39 -2.43
N PRO A 340 5.16 15.62 -2.02
CA PRO A 340 4.86 16.78 -2.85
C PRO A 340 5.58 16.69 -4.20
N GLY A 341 4.96 17.25 -5.25
CA GLY A 341 5.56 17.29 -6.57
C GLY A 341 5.13 18.49 -7.41
N ILE A 342 6.01 18.91 -8.32
CA ILE A 342 5.77 19.95 -9.32
C ILE A 342 5.99 19.32 -10.70
N TYR A 343 4.99 19.40 -11.57
CA TYR A 343 5.00 18.81 -12.91
C TYR A 343 4.70 19.85 -13.97
N ILE A 344 5.67 20.19 -14.81
CA ILE A 344 5.57 21.25 -15.82
C ILE A 344 5.58 20.61 -17.22
N PRO A 345 4.45 20.66 -17.96
CA PRO A 345 4.37 20.12 -19.32
C PRO A 345 5.45 20.70 -20.23
N GLY A 346 6.10 19.83 -21.01
CA GLY A 346 7.20 20.20 -21.92
C GLY A 346 8.54 20.49 -21.25
N TRP A 347 8.65 20.33 -19.92
CA TRP A 347 9.92 20.45 -19.20
C TRP A 347 10.26 19.18 -18.43
N GLY A 348 9.34 18.73 -17.56
CA GLY A 348 9.57 17.60 -16.67
C GLY A 348 8.89 17.80 -15.32
N GLY A 349 9.39 17.12 -14.29
CA GLY A 349 8.85 17.25 -12.95
C GLY A 349 9.82 16.82 -11.86
N VAL A 350 9.50 17.20 -10.63
CA VAL A 350 10.21 16.79 -9.42
C VAL A 350 9.21 16.33 -8.39
N ARG A 351 9.40 15.13 -7.83
CA ARG A 351 8.69 14.60 -6.68
C ARG A 351 9.71 14.04 -5.68
N LEU A 352 9.50 14.30 -4.39
CA LEU A 352 10.32 13.73 -3.33
C LEU A 352 9.41 13.10 -2.31
N GLU A 353 9.70 11.86 -1.93
CA GLU A 353 8.79 11.09 -1.08
C GLU A 353 9.52 10.29 -0.03
N ASN A 354 8.94 10.28 1.17
CA ASN A 354 9.30 9.39 2.26
C ASN A 354 8.04 8.97 3.02
N LEU A 355 8.11 7.83 3.69
CA LEU A 355 7.12 7.37 4.66
C LEU A 355 7.37 8.00 6.03
N ALA A 356 6.29 8.37 6.72
CA ALA A 356 6.33 8.72 8.13
C ALA A 356 5.26 7.99 8.93
N VAL A 357 5.65 7.56 10.13
CA VAL A 357 4.73 7.06 11.16
C VAL A 357 4.37 8.20 12.10
N VAL A 358 3.08 8.37 12.37
CA VAL A 358 2.61 9.30 13.41
C VAL A 358 2.98 8.74 14.78
N ARG A 359 3.70 9.53 15.58
CA ARG A 359 4.06 9.23 16.97
C ARG A 359 3.25 10.13 17.93
N GLU A 360 3.44 9.96 19.24
CA GLU A 360 2.67 10.70 20.26
C GLU A 360 2.96 12.22 20.27
N ASP A 361 4.14 12.63 19.83
CA ASP A 361 4.63 14.02 19.86
C ASP A 361 5.01 14.58 18.47
N GLY A 362 4.82 13.79 17.41
CA GLY A 362 5.23 14.16 16.06
C GLY A 362 5.08 13.03 15.06
N CYS A 363 6.11 12.87 14.22
CA CYS A 363 6.26 11.73 13.34
C CYS A 363 7.71 11.25 13.31
N GLU A 364 7.90 9.97 13.03
CA GLU A 364 9.19 9.39 12.68
C GLU A 364 9.19 9.13 11.16
N VAL A 365 10.17 9.68 10.44
CA VAL A 365 10.41 9.36 9.03
C VAL A 365 11.12 8.01 8.97
N LEU A 366 10.56 7.05 8.24
CA LEU A 366 11.09 5.69 8.17
C LEU A 366 12.29 5.58 7.22
N ASN A 367 12.30 6.41 6.18
CA ASN A 367 13.42 6.54 5.25
C ASN A 367 14.63 7.16 5.94
N ARG A 368 15.81 6.54 5.79
CA ARG A 368 17.09 7.04 6.29
C ARG A 368 18.02 7.50 5.18
N ASN A 369 17.78 7.06 3.95
CA ASN A 369 18.56 7.45 2.79
C ASN A 369 18.20 8.89 2.38
N THR A 370 19.19 9.78 2.46
CA THR A 370 19.05 11.19 2.10
C THR A 370 19.56 11.51 0.69
N THR A 371 20.02 10.50 -0.06
CA THR A 371 20.55 10.69 -1.42
C THR A 371 19.50 11.37 -2.29
N PHE A 372 19.88 12.49 -2.90
CA PHE A 372 19.04 13.35 -3.75
C PHE A 372 17.80 14.00 -3.09
N LEU A 373 17.67 13.96 -1.76
CA LEU A 373 16.67 14.78 -1.08
C LEU A 373 17.03 16.27 -1.09
N ASP A 374 18.32 16.59 -1.11
CA ASP A 374 18.87 17.93 -1.08
C ASP A 374 19.91 18.09 -2.21
N ILE A 375 20.04 19.29 -2.80
CA ILE A 375 20.94 19.62 -3.92
C ILE A 375 21.62 20.99 -3.81
#